data_AF-A0A6I2GF66-F1
#
_entry.id   AF-A0A6I2GF66-F1
#
_cell.length_a   1.000
_cell.length_b   1.000
_cell.length_c   1.000
_cell.angle_alpha   90.00
_cell.angle_beta   90.00
_cell.angle_gamma   90.00
#
_symmetry.space_group_name_H-M   'P 1'
#
loop_
_entity.id
_entity.type
_entity.pdbx_description
1 polymer ?
#
loop_
_entity_poly.entity_id
_entity_poly.type
_entity_poly.pdbx_seq_one_letter_code
_entity_poly.pdbx_strand_id
1 'polypeptide(L)'
;MDMAAGGEGAPLVPLSEYILYRSENKAIALQNIGGIGNVTIIPKGAKLDQVFAFDTGPGNMMINDAMERLYQKSYDDRGEVAARGKLIDELVNELKAHPYLQIVPPKSTGREEFGSDYTGTILKKYQAYPPEDIIATLTWFTAYSIAFSYQNYVLPEHQLSEVILAGGGVHNLTLKDYIQQMMPNISVVTQEEKGYSSDSKEALAFAILGNETLHHQTSNVPSATGAKENVILGNIVYPN
;
A
#
# COMPACT_ATOMS: atom_id res chain seq x y z
N MET A 1 9.41 18.02 -8.38
CA MET A 1 10.86 17.82 -8.58
C MET A 1 11.11 16.44 -9.13
N ASP A 2 10.72 15.36 -8.44
CA ASP A 2 10.76 14.00 -8.99
C ASP A 2 10.05 13.88 -10.36
N MET A 3 8.80 14.37 -10.48
CA MET A 3 8.10 14.43 -11.77
C MET A 3 8.83 15.25 -12.84
N ALA A 4 9.53 16.32 -12.45
CA ALA A 4 10.31 17.12 -13.39
C ALA A 4 11.55 16.35 -13.90
N ALA A 5 12.07 15.41 -13.10
CA ALA A 5 13.10 14.45 -13.48
C ALA A 5 12.53 13.21 -14.21
N GLY A 6 11.24 13.20 -14.54
CA GLY A 6 10.57 12.16 -15.30
C GLY A 6 10.06 10.97 -14.48
N GLY A 7 9.98 11.10 -13.15
CA GLY A 7 9.33 10.10 -12.29
C GLY A 7 7.83 10.35 -12.11
N GLU A 8 7.18 9.46 -11.38
CA GLU A 8 5.74 9.53 -11.07
C GLU A 8 5.42 10.50 -9.91
N GLY A 9 6.43 10.96 -9.16
CA GLY A 9 6.22 11.77 -7.96
C GLY A 9 5.78 10.98 -6.73
N ALA A 10 5.64 9.66 -6.84
CA ALA A 10 5.31 8.74 -5.78
C ALA A 10 5.86 7.33 -6.09
N PRO A 11 6.07 6.48 -5.06
CA PRO A 11 6.07 6.83 -3.64
C PRO A 11 7.35 7.58 -3.21
N LEU A 12 7.23 8.55 -2.30
CA LEU A 12 8.38 9.36 -1.80
C LEU A 12 8.98 8.86 -0.48
N VAL A 13 8.34 7.88 0.15
CA VAL A 13 8.80 7.25 1.39
C VAL A 13 9.98 6.26 1.28
N PRO A 14 10.36 5.69 0.10
CA PRO A 14 11.39 4.66 0.02
C PRO A 14 12.75 5.01 0.65
N LEU A 15 13.20 6.27 0.59
CA LEU A 15 14.44 6.66 1.25
C LEU A 15 14.36 6.51 2.78
N SER A 16 13.28 7.04 3.38
CA SER A 16 13.09 6.96 4.83
C SER A 16 13.00 5.50 5.29
N GLU A 17 12.33 4.68 4.50
CA GLU A 17 12.17 3.26 4.74
C GLU A 17 13.49 2.50 4.61
N TYR A 18 14.28 2.82 3.60
CA TYR A 18 15.64 2.30 3.45
C TYR A 18 16.50 2.63 4.68
N ILE A 19 16.50 3.89 5.12
CA ILE A 19 17.30 4.32 6.28
C ILE A 19 16.89 3.56 7.54
N LEU A 20 15.59 3.37 7.76
CA LEU A 20 15.06 2.80 9.00
C LEU A 20 15.05 1.27 9.04
N TYR A 21 14.87 0.60 7.90
CA TYR A 21 14.59 -0.84 7.85
C TYR A 21 15.63 -1.68 7.11
N ARG A 22 16.61 -1.08 6.43
CA ARG A 22 17.64 -1.86 5.72
C ARG A 22 18.38 -2.81 6.67
N SER A 23 18.66 -4.00 6.17
CA SER A 23 19.38 -5.03 6.92
C SER A 23 20.36 -5.75 6.03
N GLU A 24 21.57 -5.99 6.55
CA GLU A 24 22.59 -6.84 5.90
C GLU A 24 22.14 -8.30 5.81
N ASN A 25 21.17 -8.72 6.64
CA ASN A 25 20.82 -10.13 6.81
C ASN A 25 19.39 -10.49 6.40
N LYS A 26 18.51 -9.51 6.23
CA LYS A 26 17.07 -9.72 5.96
C LYS A 26 16.61 -8.90 4.77
N ALA A 27 15.80 -9.50 3.91
CA ALA A 27 14.97 -8.75 2.97
C ALA A 27 13.64 -8.44 3.65
N ILE A 28 13.21 -7.19 3.61
CA ILE A 28 11.99 -6.71 4.27
C ILE A 28 11.10 -6.04 3.24
N ALA A 29 9.80 -6.26 3.35
CA ALA A 29 8.82 -5.47 2.62
C ALA A 29 8.00 -4.63 3.62
N LEU A 30 7.81 -3.36 3.29
CA LEU A 30 6.97 -2.44 4.05
C LEU A 30 5.71 -2.18 3.24
N GLN A 31 4.58 -2.74 3.69
CA GLN A 31 3.29 -2.59 3.04
C GLN A 31 2.51 -1.48 3.73
N ASN A 32 2.32 -0.34 3.07
CA ASN A 32 1.37 0.66 3.51
C ASN A 32 -0.04 0.31 3.00
N ILE A 33 -1.05 0.45 3.87
CA ILE A 33 -2.46 0.27 3.54
C ILE A 33 -3.20 1.58 3.87
N GLY A 34 -3.06 2.55 2.97
CA GLY A 34 -3.77 3.83 3.00
C GLY A 34 -5.07 3.76 2.22
N GLY A 35 -5.43 4.80 1.47
CA GLY A 35 -6.50 4.71 0.47
C GLY A 35 -6.12 3.74 -0.66
N ILE A 36 -4.87 3.82 -1.11
CA ILE A 36 -4.19 2.87 -2.00
C ILE A 36 -3.19 2.06 -1.17
N GLY A 37 -3.05 0.78 -1.51
CA GLY A 37 -2.02 -0.08 -0.95
C GLY A 37 -0.74 0.08 -1.75
N ASN A 38 0.40 0.24 -1.07
CA ASN A 38 1.70 0.29 -1.71
C ASN A 38 2.75 -0.45 -0.90
N VAL A 39 3.77 -0.94 -1.58
CA VAL A 39 4.85 -1.69 -0.96
C VAL A 39 6.19 -1.09 -1.36
N THR A 40 7.09 -0.99 -0.38
CA THR A 40 8.53 -0.80 -0.60
C THR A 40 9.26 -2.07 -0.22
N ILE A 41 10.07 -2.59 -1.15
CA ILE A 41 10.89 -3.78 -0.95
C ILE A 41 12.34 -3.35 -0.76
N ILE A 42 12.93 -3.81 0.33
CA ILE A 42 14.34 -3.60 0.66
C ILE A 42 15.02 -4.97 0.68
N PRO A 43 15.73 -5.36 -0.41
CA PRO A 43 16.47 -6.60 -0.43
C PRO A 43 17.54 -6.68 0.67
N LYS A 44 17.96 -7.91 0.98
CA LYS A 44 19.05 -8.15 1.93
C LYS A 44 20.35 -7.49 1.43
N GLY A 45 20.99 -6.70 2.29
CA GLY A 45 22.23 -5.99 1.97
C GLY A 45 22.08 -4.98 0.83
N ALA A 46 20.86 -4.53 0.56
CA ALA A 46 20.57 -3.62 -0.54
C ALA A 46 21.31 -2.30 -0.38
N LYS A 47 21.75 -1.75 -1.52
CA LYS A 47 21.98 -0.33 -1.71
C LYS A 47 20.66 0.36 -2.04
N LEU A 48 20.62 1.69 -1.92
CA LEU A 48 19.40 2.47 -2.15
C LEU A 48 18.82 2.30 -3.57
N ASP A 49 19.67 2.18 -4.59
CA ASP A 49 19.27 1.97 -5.99
C ASP A 49 18.68 0.58 -6.27
N GLN A 50 18.76 -0.34 -5.30
CA GLN A 50 18.14 -1.66 -5.35
C GLN A 50 16.80 -1.70 -4.59
N VAL A 51 16.41 -0.61 -3.94
CA VAL A 51 15.09 -0.45 -3.33
C VAL A 51 14.09 -0.16 -4.44
N PHE A 52 12.99 -0.88 -4.46
CA PHE A 52 11.92 -0.65 -5.42
C PHE A 52 10.59 -0.65 -4.70
N ALA A 53 9.63 0.08 -5.28
CA ALA A 53 8.31 0.23 -4.71
C ALA A 53 7.27 0.33 -5.82
N PHE A 54 6.04 -0.02 -5.49
CA PHE A 54 4.91 0.08 -6.41
C PHE A 54 3.60 -0.01 -5.64
N ASP A 55 2.51 0.40 -6.29
CA ASP A 55 1.17 0.26 -5.73
C ASP A 55 0.64 -1.17 -5.97
N THR A 56 0.11 -1.79 -4.93
CA THR A 56 -0.44 -3.16 -4.98
C THR A 56 -1.90 -3.18 -5.44
N GLY A 57 -2.59 -2.05 -5.39
CA GLY A 57 -4.01 -1.90 -5.70
C GLY A 57 -4.76 -1.06 -4.66
N PRO A 58 -6.08 -1.21 -4.52
CA PRO A 58 -6.83 -0.48 -3.50
C PRO A 58 -6.36 -0.86 -2.10
N GLY A 59 -6.31 0.13 -1.21
CA GLY A 59 -6.19 -0.06 0.23
C GLY A 59 -7.57 -0.03 0.87
N ASN A 60 -7.84 1.00 1.67
CA ASN A 60 -9.12 1.23 2.33
C ASN A 60 -10.14 2.02 1.49
N MET A 61 -9.75 2.58 0.34
CA MET A 61 -10.59 3.54 -0.37
C MET A 61 -11.95 2.98 -0.78
N MET A 62 -11.96 1.80 -1.40
CA MET A 62 -13.21 1.14 -1.81
C MET A 62 -14.05 0.72 -0.60
N ILE A 63 -13.41 0.23 0.46
CA ILE A 63 -14.06 -0.19 1.71
C ILE A 63 -14.75 1.01 2.36
N ASN A 64 -14.04 2.13 2.49
CA ASN A 64 -14.55 3.34 3.12
C ASN A 64 -15.68 3.98 2.31
N ASP A 65 -15.56 4.05 0.97
CA ASP A 65 -16.63 4.56 0.11
C ASP A 65 -17.90 3.69 0.19
N ALA A 66 -17.74 2.36 0.25
CA ALA A 66 -18.86 1.45 0.45
C ALA A 66 -19.47 1.56 1.85
N MET A 67 -18.67 1.69 2.90
CA MET A 67 -19.15 1.91 4.28
C MET A 67 -19.93 3.22 4.40
N GLU A 68 -19.48 4.29 3.76
CA GLU A 68 -20.18 5.57 3.77
C GLU A 68 -21.55 5.43 3.10
N ARG A 69 -21.60 4.81 1.92
CA ARG A 69 -22.84 4.67 1.13
C ARG A 69 -23.85 3.70 1.75
N LEU A 70 -23.39 2.59 2.31
CA LEU A 70 -24.25 1.51 2.82
C LEU A 70 -24.60 1.65 4.31
N TYR A 71 -23.68 2.23 5.10
CA TYR A 71 -23.79 2.28 6.57
C TYR A 71 -23.69 3.70 7.15
N GLN A 72 -23.42 4.73 6.34
CA GLN A 72 -23.21 6.13 6.81
C GLN A 72 -22.09 6.21 7.85
N LYS A 73 -21.01 5.43 7.64
CA LYS A 73 -19.81 5.40 8.46
C LYS A 73 -18.58 5.55 7.57
N SER A 74 -17.59 6.31 8.04
CA SER A 74 -16.41 6.63 7.22
C SER A 74 -15.45 5.46 6.97
N TYR A 75 -15.52 4.39 7.76
CA TYR A 75 -14.69 3.19 7.62
C TYR A 75 -15.32 2.00 8.36
N ASP A 76 -14.82 0.79 8.09
CA ASP A 76 -15.19 -0.44 8.80
C ASP A 76 -14.30 -0.59 10.05
N ASP A 77 -14.84 -0.21 11.21
CA ASP A 77 -14.11 -0.25 12.47
C ASP A 77 -13.69 -1.68 12.81
N ARG A 78 -12.37 -1.89 12.95
CA ARG A 78 -11.72 -3.18 13.16
C ARG A 78 -12.05 -4.28 12.13
N GLY A 79 -12.72 -3.94 11.03
CA GLY A 79 -13.21 -4.93 10.05
C GLY A 79 -14.46 -5.70 10.53
N GLU A 80 -15.24 -5.16 11.48
CA GLU A 80 -16.37 -5.86 12.09
C GLU A 80 -17.52 -6.14 11.11
N VAL A 81 -17.76 -5.26 10.14
CA VAL A 81 -18.77 -5.50 9.10
C VAL A 81 -18.26 -6.60 8.16
N ALA A 82 -17.03 -6.48 7.66
CA ALA A 82 -16.41 -7.47 6.81
C ALA A 82 -16.38 -8.88 7.45
N ALA A 83 -16.15 -8.97 8.75
CA ALA A 83 -16.09 -10.24 9.49
C ALA A 83 -17.42 -11.01 9.50
N ARG A 84 -18.55 -10.31 9.36
CA ARG A 84 -19.90 -10.92 9.37
C ARG A 84 -20.39 -11.31 7.98
N GLY A 85 -19.82 -10.70 6.95
CA GLY A 85 -20.18 -10.96 5.57
C GLY A 85 -19.58 -12.25 5.03
N LYS A 86 -20.11 -12.68 3.89
CA LYS A 86 -19.60 -13.76 3.06
C LYS A 86 -19.09 -13.20 1.75
N LEU A 87 -18.11 -13.88 1.15
CA LEU A 87 -17.62 -13.50 -0.16
C LEU A 87 -18.69 -13.75 -1.22
N ILE A 88 -18.86 -12.78 -2.11
CA ILE A 88 -19.72 -12.87 -3.29
C ILE A 88 -18.86 -13.40 -4.43
N ASP A 89 -18.99 -14.67 -4.78
CA ASP A 89 -18.12 -15.35 -5.75
C ASP A 89 -18.06 -14.64 -7.11
N GLU A 90 -19.18 -14.10 -7.58
CA GLU A 90 -19.23 -13.35 -8.83
C GLU A 90 -18.43 -12.04 -8.78
N LEU A 91 -18.49 -11.32 -7.65
CA LEU A 91 -17.72 -10.09 -7.45
C LEU A 91 -16.24 -10.41 -7.22
N VAL A 92 -15.92 -11.48 -6.50
CA VAL A 92 -14.54 -11.99 -6.36
C VAL A 92 -13.92 -12.24 -7.73
N ASN A 93 -14.63 -12.94 -8.63
CA ASN A 93 -14.12 -13.23 -9.97
C ASN A 93 -13.94 -11.97 -10.82
N GLU A 94 -14.86 -11.01 -10.73
CA GLU A 94 -14.73 -9.71 -11.40
C GLU A 94 -13.51 -8.94 -10.92
N LEU A 95 -13.32 -8.83 -9.60
CA LEU A 95 -12.20 -8.11 -9.00
C LEU A 95 -10.85 -8.77 -9.29
N LYS A 96 -10.78 -10.11 -9.28
CA LYS A 96 -9.58 -10.86 -9.69
C LYS A 96 -9.18 -10.62 -11.15
N ALA A 97 -10.15 -10.32 -12.02
CA ALA A 97 -9.92 -10.07 -13.44
C ALA A 97 -9.52 -8.61 -13.74
N HIS A 98 -9.41 -7.76 -12.72
CA HIS A 98 -9.12 -6.34 -12.90
C HIS A 98 -7.75 -6.13 -13.60
N PRO A 99 -7.68 -5.39 -14.73
CA PRO A 99 -6.47 -5.28 -15.55
C PRO A 99 -5.23 -4.77 -14.82
N TYR A 100 -5.42 -3.84 -13.88
CA TYR A 100 -4.35 -3.27 -13.06
C TYR A 100 -3.46 -4.33 -12.38
N LEU A 101 -4.05 -5.46 -11.96
CA LEU A 101 -3.31 -6.52 -11.27
C LEU A 101 -2.19 -7.07 -12.16
N GLN A 102 -2.40 -7.15 -13.48
CA GLN A 102 -1.47 -7.74 -14.44
C GLN A 102 -0.34 -6.80 -14.89
N ILE A 103 -0.40 -5.52 -14.52
CA ILE A 103 0.66 -4.56 -14.84
C ILE A 103 1.92 -4.94 -14.06
N VAL A 104 3.05 -5.08 -14.76
CA VAL A 104 4.37 -5.36 -14.18
C VAL A 104 4.95 -4.05 -13.61
N PRO A 105 5.52 -4.04 -12.38
CA PRO A 105 6.18 -2.86 -11.82
C PRO A 105 7.32 -2.31 -12.71
N PRO A 106 7.62 -0.99 -12.65
CA PRO A 106 7.02 0.02 -11.78
C PRO A 106 5.58 0.36 -12.18
N LYS A 107 4.70 0.50 -11.18
CA LYS A 107 3.29 0.86 -11.39
C LYS A 107 2.74 1.67 -10.23
N SER A 108 1.85 2.59 -10.57
CA SER A 108 1.12 3.47 -9.65
C SER A 108 -0.38 3.42 -9.97
N THR A 109 -1.23 3.76 -8.99
CA THR A 109 -2.68 3.89 -9.18
C THR A 109 -3.28 4.79 -8.10
N GLY A 110 -4.57 5.05 -8.20
CA GLY A 110 -5.25 6.06 -7.42
C GLY A 110 -6.76 5.99 -7.51
N ARG A 111 -7.36 7.16 -7.25
CA ARG A 111 -8.82 7.35 -7.25
C ARG A 111 -9.41 7.22 -8.64
N GLU A 112 -8.61 7.41 -9.68
CA GLU A 112 -8.99 7.26 -11.07
C GLU A 112 -9.36 5.81 -11.43
N GLU A 113 -8.71 4.83 -10.79
CA GLU A 113 -8.96 3.41 -11.06
C GLU A 113 -9.90 2.79 -10.01
N PHE A 114 -9.62 3.02 -8.72
CA PHE A 114 -10.32 2.37 -7.60
C PHE A 114 -11.18 3.32 -6.76
N GLY A 115 -11.57 4.47 -7.33
CA GLY A 115 -12.31 5.49 -6.63
C GLY A 115 -13.82 5.26 -6.52
N SER A 116 -14.52 6.36 -6.23
CA SER A 116 -15.95 6.38 -5.91
C SER A 116 -16.83 5.96 -7.10
N ASP A 117 -16.41 6.22 -8.34
CA ASP A 117 -17.16 5.82 -9.53
C ASP A 117 -17.14 4.31 -9.75
N TYR A 118 -15.95 3.69 -9.61
CA TYR A 118 -15.79 2.24 -9.69
C TYR A 118 -16.53 1.54 -8.55
N THR A 119 -16.36 2.03 -7.32
CA THR A 119 -17.07 1.50 -6.15
C THR A 119 -18.58 1.65 -6.30
N GLY A 120 -19.08 2.80 -6.74
CA GLY A 120 -20.50 3.03 -6.99
C GLY A 120 -21.09 2.09 -8.05
N THR A 121 -20.31 1.76 -9.08
CA THR A 121 -20.71 0.78 -10.11
C THR A 121 -20.86 -0.63 -9.52
N ILE A 122 -19.90 -1.06 -8.69
CA ILE A 122 -19.97 -2.33 -7.96
C ILE A 122 -21.22 -2.35 -7.06
N LEU A 123 -21.42 -1.33 -6.23
CA LEU A 123 -22.54 -1.27 -5.30
C LEU A 123 -23.89 -1.36 -6.02
N LYS A 124 -24.05 -0.66 -7.16
CA LYS A 124 -25.27 -0.73 -7.96
C LYS A 124 -25.48 -2.12 -8.57
N LYS A 125 -24.42 -2.74 -9.07
CA LYS A 125 -24.49 -4.06 -9.71
C LYS A 125 -24.81 -5.18 -8.71
N TYR A 126 -24.25 -5.10 -7.51
CA TYR A 126 -24.36 -6.12 -6.47
C TYR A 126 -25.36 -5.77 -5.34
N GLN A 127 -26.20 -4.74 -5.53
CA GLN A 127 -27.16 -4.26 -4.52
C GLN A 127 -28.18 -5.29 -4.00
N ALA A 128 -28.34 -6.43 -4.70
CA ALA A 128 -29.21 -7.52 -4.26
C ALA A 128 -28.57 -8.39 -3.16
N TYR A 129 -27.27 -8.31 -2.96
CA TYR A 129 -26.56 -9.01 -1.89
C TYR A 129 -26.63 -8.21 -0.57
N PRO A 130 -26.50 -8.88 0.58
CA PRO A 130 -26.35 -8.21 1.87
C PRO A 130 -25.20 -7.19 1.85
N PRO A 131 -25.38 -5.97 2.40
CA PRO A 131 -24.32 -4.96 2.44
C PRO A 131 -23.01 -5.45 3.06
N GLU A 132 -23.08 -6.26 4.11
CA GLU A 132 -21.92 -6.89 4.77
C GLU A 132 -21.13 -7.82 3.83
N ASP A 133 -21.79 -8.53 2.91
CA ASP A 133 -21.14 -9.42 1.95
C ASP A 133 -20.32 -8.61 0.92
N ILE A 134 -20.81 -7.43 0.55
CA ILE A 134 -20.07 -6.51 -0.32
C ILE A 134 -18.84 -5.96 0.41
N ILE A 135 -18.99 -5.51 1.67
CA ILE A 135 -17.87 -5.02 2.48
C ILE A 135 -16.82 -6.12 2.70
N ALA A 136 -17.26 -7.36 2.98
CA ALA A 136 -16.38 -8.51 3.11
C ALA A 136 -15.60 -8.78 1.81
N THR A 137 -16.28 -8.73 0.66
CA THR A 137 -15.66 -8.98 -0.65
C THR A 137 -14.67 -7.88 -1.05
N LEU A 138 -14.99 -6.61 -0.79
CA LEU A 138 -14.06 -5.48 -1.04
C LEU A 138 -12.83 -5.54 -0.11
N THR A 139 -13.04 -5.88 1.16
CA THR A 139 -11.94 -6.08 2.13
C THR A 139 -11.04 -7.24 1.72
N TRP A 140 -11.65 -8.35 1.28
CA TRP A 140 -10.93 -9.49 0.72
C TRP A 140 -10.15 -9.11 -0.54
N PHE A 141 -10.67 -8.23 -1.39
CA PHE A 141 -9.97 -7.81 -2.60
C PHE A 141 -8.73 -6.97 -2.31
N THR A 142 -8.78 -6.10 -1.29
CA THR A 142 -7.57 -5.41 -0.81
C THR A 142 -6.50 -6.42 -0.40
N ALA A 143 -6.84 -7.44 0.40
CA ALA A 143 -5.89 -8.51 0.76
C ALA A 143 -5.38 -9.28 -0.45
N TYR A 144 -6.27 -9.62 -1.38
CA TYR A 144 -5.94 -10.36 -2.59
C TYR A 144 -4.99 -9.57 -3.50
N SER A 145 -5.22 -8.27 -3.70
CA SER A 145 -4.37 -7.43 -4.56
C SER A 145 -2.94 -7.34 -4.00
N ILE A 146 -2.81 -7.21 -2.67
CA ILE A 146 -1.54 -7.31 -1.95
C ILE A 146 -0.91 -8.68 -2.19
N ALA A 147 -1.57 -9.78 -1.80
CA ALA A 147 -1.00 -11.12 -1.90
C ALA A 147 -0.61 -11.49 -3.36
N PHE A 148 -1.46 -11.15 -4.33
CA PHE A 148 -1.20 -11.31 -5.76
C PHE A 148 0.07 -10.58 -6.16
N SER A 149 0.22 -9.33 -5.72
CA SER A 149 1.39 -8.51 -6.04
C SER A 149 2.69 -9.12 -5.48
N TYR A 150 2.66 -9.63 -4.25
CA TYR A 150 3.82 -10.32 -3.66
C TYR A 150 4.16 -11.59 -4.43
N GLN A 151 3.16 -12.44 -4.70
CA GLN A 151 3.37 -13.73 -5.36
C GLN A 151 3.94 -13.59 -6.77
N ASN A 152 3.50 -12.58 -7.53
CA ASN A 152 3.88 -12.43 -8.94
C ASN A 152 5.08 -11.51 -9.16
N TYR A 153 5.31 -10.52 -8.29
CA TYR A 153 6.30 -9.47 -8.55
C TYR A 153 7.39 -9.33 -7.48
N VAL A 154 7.29 -10.02 -6.35
CA VAL A 154 8.28 -9.92 -5.26
C VAL A 154 8.93 -11.27 -4.97
N LEU A 155 8.12 -12.27 -4.63
CA LEU A 155 8.59 -13.59 -4.19
C LEU A 155 9.34 -14.43 -5.24
N PRO A 156 9.14 -14.24 -6.57
CA PRO A 156 9.97 -14.94 -7.55
C PRO A 156 11.46 -14.56 -7.49
N GLU A 157 11.77 -13.33 -7.10
CA GLU A 157 13.14 -12.77 -7.10
C GLU A 157 13.70 -12.53 -5.68
N HIS A 158 12.83 -12.49 -4.66
CA HIS A 158 13.22 -12.12 -3.30
C HIS A 158 12.64 -13.05 -2.25
N GLN A 159 13.51 -13.61 -1.41
CA GLN A 159 13.11 -14.33 -0.21
C GLN A 159 12.92 -13.35 0.96
N LEU A 160 11.68 -12.92 1.17
CA LEU A 160 11.34 -12.01 2.27
C LEU A 160 11.46 -12.71 3.61
N SER A 161 12.07 -12.01 4.58
CA SER A 161 12.09 -12.44 5.98
C SER A 161 10.78 -12.07 6.68
N GLU A 162 10.23 -10.90 6.35
CA GLU A 162 8.97 -10.41 6.92
C GLU A 162 8.33 -9.32 6.05
N VAL A 163 7.03 -9.16 6.24
CA VAL A 163 6.23 -8.06 5.72
C VAL A 163 5.74 -7.24 6.91
N ILE A 164 6.06 -5.94 6.91
CA ILE A 164 5.64 -5.01 7.95
C ILE A 164 4.51 -4.13 7.39
N LEU A 165 3.30 -4.33 7.90
CA LEU A 165 2.13 -3.55 7.58
C LEU A 165 2.15 -2.19 8.29
N ALA A 166 1.74 -1.14 7.59
CA ALA A 166 1.58 0.22 8.09
C ALA A 166 0.34 0.90 7.48
N GLY A 167 0.03 2.10 7.97
CA GLY A 167 -1.12 2.90 7.53
C GLY A 167 -2.44 2.47 8.17
N GLY A 168 -3.52 3.22 7.95
CA GLY A 168 -4.79 3.01 8.65
C GLY A 168 -5.40 1.61 8.48
N GLY A 169 -5.07 0.90 7.41
CA GLY A 169 -5.57 -0.46 7.16
C GLY A 169 -5.09 -1.51 8.17
N VAL A 170 -4.02 -1.24 8.93
CA VAL A 170 -3.54 -2.16 9.99
C VAL A 170 -4.57 -2.37 11.11
N HIS A 171 -5.50 -1.43 11.27
CA HIS A 171 -6.54 -1.54 12.29
C HIS A 171 -7.69 -2.45 11.86
N ASN A 172 -7.84 -2.76 10.57
CA ASN A 172 -8.83 -3.71 10.08
C ASN A 172 -8.31 -5.15 10.28
N LEU A 173 -8.78 -5.81 11.34
CA LEU A 173 -8.29 -7.14 11.72
C LEU A 173 -8.69 -8.20 10.70
N THR A 174 -9.90 -8.08 10.13
CA THR A 174 -10.37 -8.96 9.05
C THR A 174 -9.47 -8.87 7.82
N LEU A 175 -9.03 -7.66 7.46
CA LEU A 175 -8.07 -7.45 6.37
C LEU A 175 -6.72 -8.11 6.68
N LYS A 176 -6.17 -7.87 7.89
CA LYS A 176 -4.91 -8.50 8.32
C LYS A 176 -5.00 -10.03 8.26
N ASP A 177 -6.10 -10.60 8.72
CA ASP A 177 -6.32 -12.04 8.71
C ASP A 177 -6.37 -12.59 7.28
N TYR A 178 -7.07 -11.93 6.35
CA TYR A 178 -7.06 -12.33 4.94
C TYR A 178 -5.65 -12.26 4.33
N ILE A 179 -4.89 -11.21 4.60
CA ILE A 179 -3.51 -11.07 4.12
C ILE A 179 -2.65 -12.24 4.63
N GLN A 180 -2.73 -12.56 5.93
CA GLN A 180 -1.94 -13.65 6.52
C GLN A 180 -2.36 -15.02 5.99
N GLN A 181 -3.65 -15.25 5.74
CA GLN A 181 -4.16 -16.49 5.14
C GLN A 181 -3.65 -16.69 3.70
N MET A 182 -3.52 -15.61 2.91
CA MET A 182 -3.04 -15.67 1.53
C MET A 182 -1.51 -15.72 1.41
N MET A 183 -0.79 -15.32 2.47
CA MET A 183 0.67 -15.38 2.55
C MET A 183 1.14 -16.21 3.76
N PRO A 184 0.76 -17.51 3.86
CA PRO A 184 0.96 -18.30 5.07
C PRO A 184 2.43 -18.58 5.41
N ASN A 185 3.33 -18.46 4.43
CA ASN A 185 4.75 -18.76 4.58
C ASN A 185 5.59 -17.52 4.91
N ILE A 186 4.96 -16.36 5.08
CA ILE A 186 5.64 -15.10 5.35
C ILE A 186 5.10 -14.54 6.66
N SER A 187 6.02 -14.09 7.52
CA SER A 187 5.66 -13.39 8.75
C SER A 187 5.08 -12.03 8.40
N VAL A 188 3.77 -11.85 8.58
CA VAL A 188 3.10 -10.55 8.41
C VAL A 188 2.89 -9.93 9.78
N VAL A 189 3.57 -8.81 10.04
CA VAL A 189 3.54 -8.08 11.31
C VAL A 189 3.15 -6.63 11.04
N THR A 190 2.71 -5.88 12.04
CA THR A 190 2.47 -4.44 11.93
C THR A 190 3.61 -3.62 12.50
N GLN A 191 3.64 -2.33 12.19
CA GLN A 191 4.56 -1.37 12.83
C GLN A 191 4.42 -1.37 14.36
N GLU A 192 3.19 -1.49 14.86
CA GLU A 192 2.88 -1.50 16.29
C GLU A 192 3.48 -2.73 16.97
N GLU A 193 3.42 -3.90 16.32
CA GLU A 193 4.05 -5.13 16.82
C GLU A 193 5.59 -5.02 16.88
N LYS A 194 6.18 -4.09 16.11
CA LYS A 194 7.62 -3.75 16.15
C LYS A 194 7.97 -2.66 17.18
N GLY A 195 6.99 -2.10 17.87
CA GLY A 195 7.18 -0.97 18.80
C GLY A 195 7.28 0.39 18.11
N TYR A 196 6.90 0.48 16.83
CA TYR A 196 6.78 1.72 16.08
C TYR A 196 5.31 2.15 15.95
N SER A 197 5.07 3.31 15.36
CA SER A 197 3.72 3.85 15.12
C SER A 197 3.49 4.02 13.62
N SER A 198 2.46 3.35 13.09
CA SER A 198 2.03 3.56 11.71
C SER A 198 1.68 5.03 11.44
N ASP A 199 1.01 5.69 12.39
CA ASP A 199 0.57 7.09 12.27
C ASP A 199 1.75 8.07 12.19
N SER A 200 2.88 7.73 12.81
CA SER A 200 4.09 8.58 12.82
C SER A 200 5.01 8.33 11.62
N LYS A 201 4.81 7.25 10.87
CA LYS A 201 5.71 6.82 9.78
C LYS A 201 5.86 7.89 8.71
N GLU A 202 4.76 8.44 8.22
CA GLU A 202 4.80 9.48 7.17
C GLU A 202 5.42 10.78 7.70
N ALA A 203 5.08 11.20 8.92
CA ALA A 203 5.68 12.39 9.54
C ALA A 203 7.20 12.25 9.67
N LEU A 204 7.69 11.08 10.08
CA LEU A 204 9.11 10.79 10.16
C LEU A 204 9.76 10.77 8.76
N ALA A 205 9.08 10.23 7.75
CA ALA A 205 9.56 10.26 6.38
C ALA A 205 9.77 11.71 5.91
N PHE A 206 8.79 12.59 6.12
CA PHE A 206 8.92 14.01 5.75
C PHE A 206 9.98 14.75 6.57
N ALA A 207 10.19 14.39 7.84
CA ALA A 207 11.29 14.94 8.63
C ALA A 207 12.66 14.57 8.05
N ILE A 208 12.84 13.30 7.62
CA ILE A 208 14.05 12.84 6.94
C ILE A 208 14.21 13.56 5.60
N LEU A 209 13.17 13.63 4.77
CA LEU A 209 13.23 14.33 3.49
C LEU A 209 13.61 15.81 3.67
N GLY A 210 13.02 16.49 4.65
CA GLY A 210 13.37 17.87 4.99
C GLY A 210 14.82 18.04 5.45
N ASN A 211 15.36 17.08 6.23
CA ASN A 211 16.78 17.04 6.57
C ASN A 211 17.67 16.92 5.33
N GLU A 212 17.34 16.03 4.39
CA GLU A 212 18.10 15.88 3.15
C GLU A 212 18.06 17.17 2.32
N THR A 213 16.89 17.80 2.18
CA THR A 213 16.75 19.09 1.50
C THR A 213 17.64 20.16 2.13
N LEU A 214 17.64 20.24 3.48
CA LEU A 214 18.42 21.23 4.23
C LEU A 214 19.94 21.04 4.02
N HIS A 215 20.39 19.81 3.80
CA HIS A 215 21.80 19.47 3.57
C HIS A 215 22.16 19.35 2.08
N HIS A 216 21.27 19.77 1.18
CA HIS A 216 21.44 19.67 -0.27
C HIS A 216 21.70 18.24 -0.77
N GLN A 217 21.11 17.25 -0.11
CA GLN A 217 21.19 15.84 -0.49
C GLN A 217 19.97 15.42 -1.30
N THR A 218 20.18 14.50 -2.25
CA THR A 218 19.10 13.95 -3.06
C THR A 218 18.26 12.97 -2.25
N SER A 219 16.94 12.98 -2.45
CA SER A 219 16.05 12.17 -1.63
C SER A 219 14.94 11.43 -2.36
N ASN A 220 14.87 11.57 -3.69
CA ASN A 220 14.10 10.62 -4.50
C ASN A 220 14.86 9.29 -4.64
N VAL A 221 14.10 8.24 -4.94
CA VAL A 221 14.65 6.91 -5.23
C VAL A 221 14.23 6.55 -6.65
N PRO A 222 15.09 6.78 -7.67
CA PRO A 222 14.76 6.56 -9.09
C PRO A 222 14.22 5.16 -9.40
N SER A 223 14.76 4.13 -8.74
CA SER A 223 14.30 2.74 -8.86
C SER A 223 12.88 2.52 -8.32
N ALA A 224 12.36 3.43 -7.52
CA ALA A 224 10.98 3.42 -7.03
C ALA A 224 10.05 4.34 -7.84
N THR A 225 10.51 5.53 -8.22
CA THR A 225 9.65 6.55 -8.86
C THR A 225 9.70 6.54 -10.38
N GLY A 226 10.70 5.90 -11.00
CA GLY A 226 10.94 5.95 -12.44
C GLY A 226 11.68 7.21 -12.91
N ALA A 227 12.10 8.10 -12.01
CA ALA A 227 12.88 9.28 -12.35
C ALA A 227 14.20 8.89 -13.05
N LYS A 228 14.69 9.75 -13.96
CA LYS A 228 15.91 9.49 -14.73
C LYS A 228 17.20 9.82 -13.98
N GLU A 229 17.08 10.63 -12.93
CA GLU A 229 18.21 11.13 -12.15
C GLU A 229 17.83 11.33 -10.68
N ASN A 230 18.85 11.35 -9.83
CA ASN A 230 18.68 11.70 -8.42
C ASN A 230 18.53 13.22 -8.29
N VAL A 231 17.50 13.66 -7.56
CA VAL A 231 17.19 15.07 -7.35
C VAL A 231 16.93 15.36 -5.87
N ILE A 232 17.23 16.58 -5.48
CA ILE A 232 16.81 17.13 -4.18
C ILE A 232 15.30 17.37 -4.27
N LEU A 233 14.56 16.88 -3.27
CA LEU A 233 13.12 17.11 -3.16
C LEU A 233 12.82 18.25 -2.20
N GLY A 234 11.66 18.89 -2.35
CA GLY A 234 11.19 19.96 -1.46
C GLY A 234 11.81 21.33 -1.73
N ASN A 235 11.23 22.36 -1.11
CA ASN A 235 11.72 23.75 -1.17
C ASN A 235 11.92 24.27 0.26
N ILE A 236 12.96 25.08 0.47
CA ILE A 236 13.17 25.78 1.74
C ILE A 236 12.37 27.08 1.72
N VAL A 237 11.44 27.22 2.67
CA VAL A 237 10.68 28.45 2.91
C VAL A 237 11.08 29.00 4.27
N TYR A 238 11.69 30.18 4.29
CA TYR A 238 12.07 30.83 5.54
C TYR A 238 10.83 31.42 6.23
N PRO A 239 10.67 31.26 7.55
CA PRO A 239 9.63 31.96 8.29
C PRO A 239 9.88 33.48 8.21
N ASN A 240 8.79 34.25 8.22
CA ASN A 240 8.85 35.71 8.27
C ASN A 240 9.39 36.21 9.61
#